data_AF-A0A3M1EQK1-F1
#
_entry.id   AF-A0A3M1EQK1-F1
#
_cell.length_a   1.000
_cell.length_b   1.000
_cell.length_c   1.000
_cell.angle_alpha   90.00
_cell.angle_beta   90.00
_cell.angle_gamma   90.00
#
_symmetry.space_group_name_H-M   'P 1'
#
loop_
_entity.id
_entity.type
_entity.pdbx_description
1 polymer ?
#
loop_
_entity_poly.entity_id
_entity_poly.type
_entity_poly.pdbx_seq_one_letter_code
_entity_poly.pdbx_strand_id
1 'polypeptide(L)'
;MNDLASPASSPPHILAAVGGQDHFWPLLSLGYALAKAGHGRLTLLFVSATGHTPEWLILPAAYADLPIEIETVQSDAPARAILDRARTDHPDLLLVGWRRRDTTIRYLTGGTLDTILRQAPCDVAVVRAPADWPPVPLPGVERLSILLPFAGGPNAPLAMDIALRLAPHAEVTALFIAPEHADTAAFLEAQKHLSELTAPWRDHPRLKTRTVRAPSVRKGILAEAETHDLTMLGATRESIFSQVLFGRLPQIIALQNPHPTLIIQRFDGSVGTTLSRLWWQMTHELPTLPLEERAEVYKHVRRGSRPKIDFFVMIGLAAAIAALGLILNSPAVIIGAMLVAPLMSAIMGLGLGVIQADGRLLQLATSATLRGVLLAVAVGAATGLLLPNRLPTAEMLSRTAPSLLDLGVALVSGLAGAYALCRKEMSASLPGVAIAAALVPPLATAGIGAAWLRWEIAGGALLLFLTNLIAIMAASAFIFFLLGFRPELQKRGRAPIFWRGVFSSILLLGVMAWILGSLTLASVREATLDRRIDRVLRTEVARMEPPVTLNGWHTLQNDDHALKLEVEVRSPLQPTYRSVIALQDRVAAALQLDRPVALTLVHIQATELDPIVPPTATFT
;
A
#
# COMPACT_ATOMS: atom_id res chain seq x y z
N MET A 1 11.94 -27.77 44.64
CA MET A 1 12.70 -28.85 43.99
C MET A 1 11.98 -29.21 42.70
N ASN A 2 12.36 -28.54 41.61
CA ASN A 2 12.15 -29.01 40.25
C ASN A 2 13.18 -28.26 39.41
N ASP A 3 14.17 -29.01 38.93
CA ASP A 3 15.31 -28.57 38.15
C ASP A 3 14.86 -27.90 36.85
N LEU A 4 15.07 -26.59 36.76
CA LEU A 4 15.27 -25.93 35.48
C LEU A 4 16.78 -25.93 35.21
N ALA A 5 17.27 -27.08 34.76
CA ALA A 5 18.54 -27.16 34.09
C ALA A 5 18.50 -26.18 32.91
N SER A 6 19.28 -25.11 33.00
CA SER A 6 19.62 -24.24 31.87
C SER A 6 20.01 -25.15 30.68
N PRO A 7 19.43 -24.98 29.48
CA PRO A 7 19.95 -25.69 28.32
C PRO A 7 21.41 -25.28 28.19
N ALA A 8 22.30 -26.28 28.09
CA ALA A 8 23.70 -26.05 27.77
C ALA A 8 23.75 -25.35 26.41
N SER A 9 23.85 -24.02 26.42
CA SER A 9 23.95 -23.21 25.21
C SER A 9 25.24 -23.62 24.51
N SER A 10 25.13 -24.03 23.24
CA SER A 10 26.30 -24.22 22.39
C SER A 10 27.24 -23.01 22.50
N PRO A 11 28.57 -23.23 22.47
CA PRO A 11 29.54 -22.14 22.54
C PRO A 11 29.22 -21.12 21.43
N PRO A 12 29.14 -19.81 21.74
CA PRO A 12 28.66 -18.84 20.78
C PRO A 12 29.59 -18.73 19.59
N HIS A 13 29.03 -18.73 18.38
CA HIS A 13 29.76 -18.51 17.15
C HIS A 13 29.58 -17.07 16.68
N ILE A 14 30.68 -16.34 16.61
CA ILE A 14 30.70 -14.96 16.12
C ILE A 14 31.32 -14.94 14.73
N LEU A 15 30.62 -14.35 13.77
CA LEU A 15 31.12 -14.12 12.42
C LEU A 15 31.42 -12.63 12.27
N ALA A 16 32.65 -12.26 11.92
CA ALA A 16 33.03 -10.88 11.67
C ALA A 16 33.40 -10.66 10.21
N ALA A 17 32.59 -9.85 9.51
CA ALA A 17 32.81 -9.52 8.11
C ALA A 17 33.78 -8.31 7.98
N VAL A 18 35.02 -8.59 7.63
CA VAL A 18 36.09 -7.60 7.51
C VAL A 18 36.14 -7.07 6.08
N GLY A 19 35.80 -5.80 5.89
CA GLY A 19 35.78 -5.16 4.57
C GLY A 19 37.10 -4.45 4.16
N GLY A 20 38.01 -4.26 5.11
CA GLY A 20 39.27 -3.54 4.91
C GLY A 20 40.04 -3.34 6.21
N GLN A 21 41.28 -2.86 6.11
CA GLN A 21 42.21 -2.72 7.23
C GLN A 21 41.67 -1.81 8.36
N ASP A 22 40.97 -0.73 8.01
CA ASP A 22 40.38 0.22 8.97
C ASP A 22 39.37 -0.43 9.94
N HIS A 23 38.75 -1.53 9.54
CA HIS A 23 37.76 -2.24 10.36
C HIS A 23 38.32 -3.49 11.04
N PHE A 24 39.53 -3.92 10.68
CA PHE A 24 40.11 -5.16 11.18
C PHE A 24 40.24 -5.15 12.71
N TRP A 25 40.90 -4.14 13.27
CA TRP A 25 41.13 -4.07 14.72
C TRP A 25 39.86 -3.97 15.57
N PRO A 26 38.88 -3.09 15.24
CA PRO A 26 37.63 -3.04 15.97
C PRO A 26 36.86 -4.36 15.92
N LEU A 27 36.75 -4.97 14.74
CA LEU A 27 35.98 -6.21 14.55
C LEU A 27 36.65 -7.41 15.24
N LEU A 28 37.98 -7.52 15.15
CA LEU A 28 38.74 -8.55 15.84
C LEU A 28 38.64 -8.38 17.37
N SER A 29 38.85 -7.17 17.88
CA SER A 29 38.84 -6.90 19.33
C SER A 29 37.47 -7.17 19.95
N LEU A 30 36.38 -6.67 19.32
CA LEU A 30 35.01 -6.88 19.78
C LEU A 30 34.58 -8.35 19.62
N GLY A 31 34.88 -8.96 18.47
CA GLY A 31 34.56 -10.37 18.21
C GLY A 31 35.27 -11.31 19.17
N TYR A 32 36.56 -11.08 19.42
CA TYR A 32 37.33 -11.84 20.40
C TYR A 32 36.76 -11.72 21.80
N ALA A 33 36.43 -10.50 22.24
CA ALA A 33 35.92 -10.26 23.58
C ALA A 33 34.58 -10.97 23.83
N LEU A 34 33.67 -10.89 22.86
CA LEU A 34 32.37 -11.55 22.91
C LEU A 34 32.49 -13.08 22.83
N ALA A 35 33.37 -13.61 21.98
CA ALA A 35 33.57 -15.05 21.85
C ALA A 35 34.25 -15.61 23.10
N LYS A 36 35.28 -14.94 23.64
CA LYS A 36 35.97 -15.34 24.86
C LYS A 36 35.03 -15.36 26.08
N ALA A 37 34.16 -14.36 26.21
CA ALA A 37 33.19 -14.30 27.31
C ALA A 37 32.20 -15.47 27.32
N GLY A 38 31.94 -16.09 26.16
CA GLY A 38 31.04 -17.24 26.04
C GLY A 38 31.74 -18.59 25.86
N HIS A 39 33.08 -18.65 25.93
CA HIS A 39 33.87 -19.84 25.53
C HIS A 39 33.56 -20.31 24.10
N GLY A 40 33.35 -19.34 23.21
CA GLY A 40 32.93 -19.47 21.82
C GLY A 40 34.07 -19.61 20.82
N ARG A 41 33.72 -19.41 19.54
CA ARG A 41 34.67 -19.29 18.42
C ARG A 41 34.39 -18.04 17.60
N LEU A 42 35.42 -17.52 16.94
CA LEU A 42 35.34 -16.35 16.07
C LEU A 42 35.78 -16.73 14.65
N THR A 43 34.97 -16.40 13.65
CA THR A 43 35.35 -16.52 12.24
C THR A 43 35.51 -15.12 11.65
N LEU A 44 36.70 -14.79 11.17
CA LEU A 44 36.97 -13.58 10.40
C LEU A 44 36.76 -13.87 8.92
N LEU A 45 35.72 -13.31 8.34
CA LEU A 45 35.37 -13.47 6.94
C LEU A 45 35.81 -12.26 6.13
N PHE A 46 36.70 -12.48 5.16
CA PHE A 46 37.09 -11.50 4.16
C PHE A 46 36.48 -11.87 2.80
N VAL A 47 35.78 -10.94 2.17
CA VAL A 47 35.27 -11.15 0.80
C VAL A 47 36.20 -10.46 -0.18
N SER A 48 36.80 -11.25 -1.06
CA SER A 48 37.78 -10.80 -2.05
C SER A 48 37.22 -10.99 -3.46
N ALA A 49 37.40 -10.01 -4.35
CA ALA A 49 37.05 -10.20 -5.76
C ALA A 49 38.00 -11.19 -6.46
N THR A 50 39.27 -11.23 -6.02
CA THR A 50 40.34 -12.05 -6.61
C THR A 50 40.57 -13.36 -5.89
N GLY A 51 39.93 -13.56 -4.72
CA GLY A 51 40.16 -14.73 -3.86
C GLY A 51 41.43 -14.66 -3.01
N HIS A 52 42.29 -13.64 -3.19
CA HIS A 52 43.48 -13.47 -2.38
C HIS A 52 43.16 -12.89 -1.00
N THR A 53 43.76 -13.50 0.03
CA THR A 53 43.77 -12.99 1.40
C THR A 53 44.83 -11.88 1.51
N PRO A 54 44.49 -10.70 2.05
CA PRO A 54 45.44 -9.60 2.14
C PRO A 54 46.47 -9.82 3.26
N GLU A 55 47.69 -9.31 3.05
CA GLU A 55 48.82 -9.46 3.98
C GLU A 55 48.60 -8.85 5.37
N TRP A 56 47.67 -7.89 5.51
CA TRP A 56 47.34 -7.28 6.80
C TRP A 56 46.37 -8.14 7.64
N LEU A 57 45.75 -9.18 7.08
CA LEU A 57 44.80 -10.05 7.77
C LEU A 57 45.53 -11.19 8.49
N ILE A 58 46.41 -10.83 9.42
CA ILE A 58 47.21 -11.77 10.21
C ILE A 58 46.76 -11.71 11.67
N LEU A 59 46.59 -12.88 12.28
CA LEU A 59 46.23 -12.98 13.70
C LEU A 59 47.44 -12.64 14.59
N PRO A 60 47.36 -11.65 15.50
CA PRO A 60 48.42 -11.40 16.46
C PRO A 60 48.48 -12.46 17.55
N ALA A 61 49.66 -12.72 18.11
CA ALA A 61 49.87 -13.71 19.18
C ALA A 61 49.01 -13.46 20.43
N ALA A 62 48.61 -12.21 20.69
CA ALA A 62 47.74 -11.84 21.82
C ALA A 62 46.32 -12.45 21.74
N TYR A 63 45.93 -13.00 20.59
CA TYR A 63 44.60 -13.59 20.34
C TYR A 63 44.64 -15.13 20.23
N ALA A 64 45.79 -15.76 20.53
CA ALA A 64 46.01 -17.20 20.30
C ALA A 64 45.25 -18.13 21.26
N ASP A 65 44.65 -17.60 22.32
CA ASP A 65 43.93 -18.35 23.36
C ASP A 65 42.45 -18.63 23.01
N LEU A 66 42.00 -18.21 21.82
CA LEU A 66 40.65 -18.44 21.30
C LEU A 66 40.74 -19.13 19.92
N PRO A 67 39.85 -20.09 19.59
CA PRO A 67 39.76 -20.63 18.23
C PRO A 67 39.25 -19.55 17.27
N ILE A 68 40.18 -18.90 16.56
CA ILE A 68 39.89 -17.88 15.55
C ILE A 68 40.24 -18.42 14.17
N GLU A 69 39.23 -18.53 13.31
CA GLU A 69 39.38 -18.97 11.92
C GLU A 69 39.38 -17.77 10.99
N ILE A 70 40.35 -17.71 10.07
CA ILE A 70 40.38 -16.68 9.02
C ILE A 70 39.96 -17.34 7.71
N GLU A 71 38.90 -16.82 7.10
CA GLU A 71 38.37 -17.33 5.84
C GLU A 71 38.31 -16.22 4.79
N THR A 72 38.67 -16.57 3.56
CA THR A 72 38.53 -15.70 2.40
C THR A 72 37.59 -16.32 1.38
N VAL A 73 36.54 -15.59 1.00
CA VAL A 73 35.56 -16.02 0.00
C VAL A 73 35.68 -15.17 -1.25
N GLN A 74 35.76 -15.82 -2.41
CA GLN A 74 35.79 -15.13 -3.69
C GLN A 74 34.38 -14.72 -4.13
N SER A 75 34.10 -13.42 -4.23
CA SER A 75 32.82 -12.91 -4.74
C SER A 75 32.90 -11.44 -5.16
N ASP A 76 32.15 -11.09 -6.20
CA ASP A 76 31.87 -9.74 -6.67
C ASP A 76 30.71 -9.06 -5.92
N ALA A 77 29.97 -9.81 -5.10
CA ALA A 77 28.83 -9.35 -4.32
C ALA A 77 29.03 -9.58 -2.80
N PRO A 78 29.77 -8.70 -2.10
CA PRO A 78 30.15 -8.89 -0.70
C PRO A 78 29.00 -9.20 0.25
N ALA A 79 27.86 -8.51 0.11
CA ALA A 79 26.70 -8.76 0.97
C ALA A 79 26.16 -10.17 0.80
N ARG A 80 26.06 -10.65 -0.45
CA ARG A 80 25.53 -11.97 -0.74
C ARG A 80 26.45 -13.06 -0.19
N ALA A 81 27.76 -12.93 -0.40
CA ALA A 81 28.75 -13.86 0.15
C ALA A 81 28.71 -13.91 1.68
N ILE A 82 28.63 -12.76 2.36
CA ILE A 82 28.51 -12.70 3.83
C ILE A 82 27.23 -13.38 4.30
N LEU A 83 26.10 -13.14 3.63
CA LEU A 83 24.81 -13.72 3.98
C LEU A 83 24.74 -15.23 3.72
N ASP A 84 25.29 -15.69 2.60
CA ASP A 84 25.34 -17.12 2.26
C ASP A 84 26.22 -17.87 3.29
N ARG A 85 27.33 -17.26 3.72
CA ARG A 85 28.15 -17.81 4.81
C ARG A 85 27.40 -17.82 6.14
N ALA A 86 26.75 -16.72 6.51
CA ALA A 86 25.94 -16.66 7.74
C ALA A 86 24.79 -17.69 7.74
N ARG A 87 24.24 -18.06 6.58
CA ARG A 87 23.22 -19.12 6.47
C ARG A 87 23.79 -20.53 6.60
N THR A 88 25.05 -20.71 6.24
CA THR A 88 25.72 -22.02 6.31
C THR A 88 26.23 -22.29 7.71
N ASP A 89 26.86 -21.28 8.31
CA ASP A 89 27.53 -21.41 9.60
C ASP A 89 26.61 -21.20 10.80
N HIS A 90 25.46 -20.53 10.59
CA HIS A 90 24.51 -20.17 11.63
C HIS A 90 25.17 -19.46 12.84
N PRO A 91 25.91 -18.35 12.64
CA PRO A 91 26.52 -17.64 13.76
C PRO A 91 25.43 -17.02 14.65
N ASP A 92 25.69 -16.91 15.95
CA ASP A 92 24.80 -16.23 16.89
C ASP A 92 24.79 -14.72 16.65
N LEU A 93 25.95 -14.16 16.27
CA LEU A 93 26.13 -12.74 16.02
C LEU A 93 27.02 -12.48 14.79
N LEU A 94 26.53 -11.64 13.89
CA LEU A 94 27.28 -11.11 12.74
C LEU A 94 27.78 -9.70 13.02
N LEU A 95 29.11 -9.52 13.09
CA LEU A 95 29.77 -8.22 13.22
C LEU A 95 30.11 -7.64 11.84
N VAL A 96 29.74 -6.37 11.61
CA VAL A 96 30.02 -5.68 10.34
C VAL A 96 30.53 -4.26 10.59
N GLY A 97 31.63 -3.87 9.94
CA GLY A 97 32.17 -2.51 10.05
C GLY A 97 31.42 -1.50 9.16
N TRP A 98 31.18 -0.29 9.69
CA TRP A 98 30.59 0.83 8.95
C TRP A 98 31.64 1.89 8.59
N ARG A 99 31.92 2.02 7.28
CA ARG A 99 32.86 3.00 6.74
C ARG A 99 32.25 4.40 6.59
N ARG A 100 33.01 5.43 6.97
CA ARG A 100 32.73 6.84 6.62
C ARG A 100 33.21 7.07 5.18
N ARG A 101 32.30 7.29 4.23
CA ARG A 101 32.68 7.84 2.91
C ARG A 101 32.69 9.36 3.04
N ASP A 102 33.85 9.97 2.79
CA ASP A 102 33.94 11.41 2.59
C ASP A 102 33.16 11.80 1.33
N THR A 103 32.51 12.95 1.40
CA THR A 103 31.62 13.55 0.39
C THR A 103 30.15 13.12 0.45
N THR A 104 29.35 14.07 0.93
CA THR A 104 27.88 14.13 0.91
C THR A 104 27.15 13.29 1.98
N ILE A 105 26.30 13.97 2.76
CA ILE A 105 25.32 13.42 3.70
C ILE A 105 24.29 12.60 2.92
N ARG A 106 24.67 11.41 2.45
CA ARG A 106 23.77 10.41 1.90
C ARG A 106 23.55 9.38 2.98
N TYR A 107 22.38 9.47 3.63
CA TYR A 107 21.78 8.42 4.45
C TYR A 107 22.08 7.04 3.83
N LEU A 108 22.71 6.14 4.61
CA LEU A 108 23.15 4.79 4.23
C LEU A 108 23.04 4.43 2.73
N THR A 109 24.08 4.75 1.96
CA THR A 109 24.27 4.25 0.58
C THR A 109 25.52 3.37 0.51
N GLY A 110 25.64 2.44 1.46
CA GLY A 110 26.50 1.27 1.32
C GLY A 110 25.62 0.08 1.01
N GLY A 111 25.51 -0.33 -0.26
CA GLY A 111 24.62 -1.42 -0.68
C GLY A 111 24.83 -2.71 0.12
N THR A 112 26.05 -2.94 0.62
CA THR A 112 26.41 -4.11 1.41
C THR A 112 25.76 -4.15 2.80
N LEU A 113 25.95 -3.09 3.60
CA LEU A 113 25.50 -3.05 5.00
C LEU A 113 23.97 -3.11 5.12
N ASP A 114 23.28 -2.37 4.25
CA ASP A 114 21.82 -2.29 4.23
C ASP A 114 21.18 -3.62 3.80
N THR A 115 21.85 -4.37 2.91
CA THR A 115 21.42 -5.73 2.52
C THR A 115 21.62 -6.71 3.66
N ILE A 116 22.75 -6.63 4.39
CA ILE A 116 23.04 -7.52 5.52
C ILE A 116 21.99 -7.34 6.63
N LEU A 117 21.72 -6.11 7.05
CA LEU A 117 20.76 -5.83 8.13
C LEU A 117 19.33 -6.27 7.82
N ARG A 118 18.99 -6.37 6.53
CA ARG A 118 17.69 -6.86 6.07
C ARG A 118 17.56 -8.37 6.06
N GLN A 119 18.65 -9.07 5.71
CA GLN A 119 18.59 -10.47 5.30
C GLN A 119 19.40 -11.41 6.18
N ALA A 120 20.15 -10.87 7.15
CA ALA A 120 20.95 -11.67 8.07
C ALA A 120 20.06 -12.69 8.79
N PRO A 121 20.46 -13.97 8.82
CA PRO A 121 19.72 -15.04 9.51
C PRO A 121 19.99 -15.08 11.02
N CYS A 122 20.65 -14.06 11.57
CA CYS A 122 21.19 -14.00 12.92
C CYS A 122 21.24 -12.55 13.43
N ASP A 123 21.54 -12.37 14.72
CA ASP A 123 21.69 -11.03 15.29
C ASP A 123 22.83 -10.29 14.58
N VAL A 124 22.69 -8.98 14.39
CA VAL A 124 23.70 -8.17 13.70
C VAL A 124 24.18 -7.05 14.61
N ALA A 125 25.49 -6.90 14.72
CA ALA A 125 26.13 -5.77 15.37
C ALA A 125 26.96 -4.98 14.36
N VAL A 126 26.61 -3.71 14.19
CA VAL A 126 27.33 -2.80 13.29
C VAL A 126 28.27 -1.93 14.09
N VAL A 127 29.55 -2.06 13.75
CA VAL A 127 30.65 -1.40 14.42
C VAL A 127 31.04 -0.15 13.64
N ARG A 128 30.89 1.00 14.27
CA ARG A 128 31.47 2.25 13.81
C ARG A 128 32.58 2.62 14.78
N ALA A 129 33.82 2.57 14.31
CA ALA A 129 35.01 2.86 15.10
C ALA A 129 35.89 3.88 14.36
N PRO A 130 36.71 4.66 15.09
CA PRO A 130 37.71 5.52 14.48
C PRO A 130 38.89 4.67 13.95
N ALA A 131 39.69 5.24 13.04
CA ALA A 131 40.76 4.51 12.35
C ALA A 131 41.96 4.19 13.27
N ASP A 132 42.09 4.90 14.38
CA ASP A 132 43.15 4.78 15.39
C ASP A 132 42.80 3.78 16.51
N TRP A 133 41.86 2.86 16.26
CA TRP A 133 41.49 1.83 17.24
C TRP A 133 42.73 1.00 17.67
N PRO A 134 42.97 0.83 18.99
CA PRO A 134 44.17 0.18 19.49
C PRO A 134 44.21 -1.32 19.10
N PRO A 135 45.36 -1.87 18.70
CA PRO A 135 45.50 -3.27 18.30
C PRO A 135 45.60 -4.22 19.51
N VAL A 136 44.79 -4.00 20.54
CA VAL A 136 44.85 -4.70 21.83
C VAL A 136 43.49 -5.36 22.12
N PRO A 137 43.48 -6.60 22.66
CA PRO A 137 42.23 -7.24 23.06
C PRO A 137 41.50 -6.43 24.14
N LEU A 138 40.19 -6.21 23.96
CA LEU A 138 39.34 -5.54 24.96
C LEU A 138 39.37 -6.21 26.35
N PRO A 139 39.48 -7.55 26.49
CA PRO A 139 39.61 -8.20 27.80
C PRO A 139 40.90 -7.86 28.58
N GLY A 140 41.82 -7.07 28.01
CA GLY A 140 43.00 -6.53 28.68
C GLY A 140 42.91 -5.05 29.07
N VAL A 141 41.76 -4.39 28.83
CA VAL A 141 41.54 -2.98 29.20
C VAL A 141 41.02 -2.92 30.63
N GLU A 142 41.82 -2.36 31.55
CA GLU A 142 41.52 -2.34 33.00
C GLU A 142 40.26 -1.53 33.37
N ARG A 143 39.86 -0.56 32.55
CA ARG A 143 38.61 0.21 32.71
C ARG A 143 38.00 0.52 31.35
N LEU A 144 36.85 -0.07 31.05
CA LEU A 144 36.04 0.26 29.88
C LEU A 144 34.67 0.77 30.35
N SER A 145 34.29 1.97 29.95
CA SER A 145 32.98 2.55 30.25
C SER A 145 32.06 2.47 29.04
N ILE A 146 30.92 1.78 29.19
CA ILE A 146 29.94 1.55 28.12
C ILE A 146 28.68 2.35 28.39
N LEU A 147 28.32 3.25 27.47
CA LEU A 147 27.04 3.96 27.49
C LEU A 147 25.98 3.21 26.67
N LEU A 148 24.84 2.91 27.27
CA LEU A 148 23.71 2.26 26.60
C LEU A 148 22.43 3.10 26.77
N PRO A 149 22.06 3.95 25.80
CA PRO A 149 20.76 4.59 25.77
C PRO A 149 19.64 3.54 25.75
N PHE A 150 18.82 3.52 26.80
CA PHE A 150 17.88 2.44 27.10
C PHE A 150 16.46 2.98 27.29
N ALA A 151 15.68 2.97 26.20
CA ALA A 151 14.29 3.41 26.20
C ALA A 151 13.27 2.26 26.03
N GLY A 152 13.70 1.01 26.23
CA GLY A 152 12.81 -0.17 26.16
C GLY A 152 12.45 -0.62 24.74
N GLY A 153 13.23 -0.25 23.72
CA GLY A 153 13.02 -0.73 22.34
C GLY A 153 13.31 -2.23 22.17
N PRO A 154 12.82 -2.89 21.10
CA PRO A 154 12.93 -4.34 20.92
C PRO A 154 14.37 -4.87 20.84
N ASN A 155 15.30 -4.02 20.42
CA ASN A 155 16.73 -4.35 20.32
C ASN A 155 17.54 -3.93 21.56
N ALA A 156 16.94 -3.18 22.49
CA ALA A 156 17.63 -2.70 23.67
C ALA A 156 18.03 -3.84 24.64
N PRO A 157 17.18 -4.86 24.91
CA PRO A 157 17.57 -6.02 25.72
C PRO A 157 18.82 -6.73 25.19
N LEU A 158 18.85 -7.04 23.89
CA LEU A 158 20.01 -7.67 23.26
C LEU A 158 21.27 -6.80 23.39
N ALA A 159 21.12 -5.48 23.24
CA ALA A 159 22.22 -4.55 23.43
C ALA A 159 22.74 -4.52 24.88
N MET A 160 21.87 -4.67 25.88
CA MET A 160 22.24 -4.82 27.29
C MET A 160 22.99 -6.13 27.54
N ASP A 161 22.46 -7.24 27.02
CA ASP A 161 23.08 -8.56 27.19
C ASP A 161 24.49 -8.62 26.57
N ILE A 162 24.65 -8.04 25.37
CA ILE A 162 25.96 -7.92 24.72
C ILE A 162 26.89 -7.01 25.53
N ALA A 163 26.39 -5.88 26.07
CA ALA A 163 27.20 -4.93 26.83
C ALA A 163 27.80 -5.57 28.08
N LEU A 164 26.98 -6.33 28.82
CA LEU A 164 27.40 -7.01 30.04
C LEU A 164 28.36 -8.16 29.75
N ARG A 165 28.26 -8.82 28.59
CA ARG A 165 29.19 -9.90 28.19
C ARG A 165 30.51 -9.39 27.61
N LEU A 166 30.51 -8.23 26.96
CA LEU A 166 31.63 -7.76 26.14
C LEU A 166 32.97 -7.71 26.89
N ALA A 167 33.00 -7.19 28.12
CA ALA A 167 34.23 -7.13 28.90
C ALA A 167 33.92 -7.36 30.39
N PRO A 168 34.61 -8.29 31.09
CA PRO A 168 34.33 -8.63 32.49
C PRO A 168 34.44 -7.44 33.46
N HIS A 169 35.32 -6.48 33.15
CA HIS A 169 35.60 -5.30 33.98
C HIS A 169 34.90 -4.03 33.49
N ALA A 170 34.06 -4.10 32.44
CA ALA A 170 33.37 -2.93 31.93
C ALA A 170 32.23 -2.47 32.85
N GLU A 171 32.15 -1.15 33.05
CA GLU A 171 31.01 -0.49 33.67
C GLU A 171 29.97 -0.18 32.60
N VAL A 172 28.70 -0.53 32.83
CA VAL A 172 27.61 -0.30 31.87
C VAL A 172 26.64 0.73 32.44
N THR A 173 26.51 1.87 31.77
CA THR A 173 25.56 2.94 32.13
C THR A 173 24.33 2.88 31.22
N ALA A 174 23.19 2.43 31.77
CA ALA A 174 21.89 2.54 31.11
C ALA A 174 21.39 3.99 31.21
N LEU A 175 21.26 4.66 30.07
CA LEU A 175 20.89 6.08 29.99
C LEU A 175 19.44 6.26 29.52
N PHE A 176 18.66 7.06 30.25
CA PHE A 176 17.37 7.56 29.80
C PHE A 176 17.37 9.09 29.71
N ILE A 177 16.86 9.65 28.61
CA ILE A 177 16.78 11.09 28.41
C ILE A 177 15.37 11.59 28.72
N ALA A 178 15.25 12.39 29.79
CA ALA A 178 14.05 13.14 30.11
C ALA A 178 14.01 14.48 29.34
N PRO A 179 12.81 15.00 29.03
CA PRO A 179 12.67 16.34 28.45
C PRO A 179 13.33 17.41 29.33
N GLU A 180 13.96 18.42 28.72
CA GLU A 180 14.64 19.52 29.42
C GLU A 180 13.74 20.23 30.44
N HIS A 181 12.48 20.46 30.08
CA HIS A 181 11.49 21.13 30.91
C HIS A 181 10.65 20.15 31.77
N ALA A 182 11.11 18.91 31.96
CA ALA A 182 10.45 17.98 32.87
C ALA A 182 10.50 18.54 34.30
N ASP A 183 9.32 18.66 34.91
CA ASP A 183 9.20 18.98 36.33
C ASP A 183 9.73 17.83 37.20
N THR A 184 9.78 18.04 38.52
CA THR A 184 10.32 17.03 39.45
C THR A 184 9.55 15.72 39.39
N ALA A 185 8.22 15.77 39.21
CA ALA A 185 7.38 14.58 39.09
C ALA A 185 7.68 13.80 37.82
N ALA A 186 7.72 14.45 36.65
CA ALA A 186 8.02 13.82 35.37
C ALA A 186 9.45 13.26 35.31
N PHE A 187 10.42 13.90 35.99
CA PHE A 187 11.78 13.38 36.08
C PHE A 187 11.87 12.12 36.95
N LEU A 188 11.17 12.09 38.09
CA LEU A 188 11.08 10.90 38.94
C LEU A 188 10.34 9.76 38.22
N GLU A 189 9.31 10.07 37.44
CA GLU A 189 8.62 9.10 36.59
C GLU A 189 9.56 8.51 35.53
N ALA A 190 10.37 9.33 34.86
CA ALA A 190 11.38 8.86 33.92
C ALA A 190 12.43 7.95 34.58
N GLN A 191 12.88 8.28 35.79
CA GLN A 191 13.82 7.46 36.55
C GLN A 191 13.20 6.12 36.97
N LYS A 192 11.94 6.15 37.42
CA LYS A 192 11.17 4.94 37.74
C LYS A 192 10.97 4.08 36.49
N HIS A 193 10.67 4.69 35.35
CA HIS A 193 10.50 3.98 34.09
C HIS A 193 11.79 3.27 33.67
N LEU A 194 12.94 3.93 33.76
CA LEU A 194 14.24 3.30 33.50
C LEU A 194 14.50 2.12 34.45
N SER A 195 14.17 2.25 35.74
CA SER A 195 14.39 1.18 36.73
C SER A 195 13.45 -0.02 36.55
N GLU A 196 12.26 0.19 35.98
CA GLU A 196 11.35 -0.86 35.54
C GLU A 196 11.88 -1.56 34.28
N LEU A 197 12.32 -0.79 33.29
CA LEU A 197 12.89 -1.30 32.04
C LEU A 197 14.16 -2.13 32.25
N THR A 198 14.98 -1.75 33.23
CA THR A 198 16.23 -2.43 33.60
C THR A 198 16.06 -3.47 34.70
N ALA A 199 14.83 -3.72 35.17
CA ALA A 199 14.55 -4.70 36.21
C ALA A 199 15.17 -6.09 35.98
N PRO A 200 15.24 -6.64 34.74
CA PRO A 200 15.87 -7.94 34.50
C PRO A 200 17.37 -8.01 34.83
N TRP A 201 18.07 -6.87 34.86
CA TRP A 201 19.52 -6.80 35.11
C TRP A 201 19.87 -6.03 36.39
N ARG A 202 18.89 -5.73 37.24
CA ARG A 202 19.05 -4.86 38.42
C ARG A 202 20.12 -5.35 39.39
N ASP A 203 20.26 -6.67 39.53
CA ASP A 203 21.21 -7.29 40.46
C ASP A 203 22.63 -7.41 39.87
N HIS A 204 22.85 -6.95 38.63
CA HIS A 204 24.16 -7.02 38.00
C HIS A 204 25.08 -5.93 38.59
N PRO A 205 26.20 -6.27 39.26
CA PRO A 205 27.02 -5.30 40.01
C PRO A 205 27.73 -4.23 39.17
N ARG A 206 27.62 -4.33 37.84
CA ARG A 206 28.28 -3.47 36.85
C ARG A 206 27.31 -2.54 36.13
N LEU A 207 26.00 -2.69 36.36
CA LEU A 207 24.97 -1.88 35.73
C LEU A 207 24.68 -0.64 36.58
N LYS A 208 24.84 0.55 36.01
CA LYS A 208 24.39 1.81 36.59
C LYS A 208 23.25 2.39 35.76
N THR A 209 22.22 2.90 36.42
CA THR A 209 21.12 3.60 35.74
C THR A 209 21.27 5.10 35.88
N ARG A 210 21.23 5.84 34.78
CA ARG A 210 21.36 7.30 34.76
C ARG A 210 20.20 7.93 33.97
N THR A 211 19.56 8.94 34.56
CA THR A 211 18.53 9.74 33.89
C THR A 211 19.01 11.18 33.76
N VAL A 212 18.96 11.74 32.55
CA VAL A 212 19.49 13.10 32.26
C VAL A 212 18.43 13.94 31.58
N ARG A 213 18.33 15.23 31.94
CA ARG A 213 17.46 16.20 31.25
C ARG A 213 18.22 16.78 30.06
N ALA A 214 17.60 16.78 28.88
CA ALA A 214 18.22 17.36 27.69
C ALA A 214 17.20 17.98 26.73
N PRO A 215 17.61 18.97 25.90
CA PRO A 215 16.73 19.61 24.91
C PRO A 215 16.19 18.62 23.85
N SER A 216 16.93 17.52 23.62
CA SER A 216 16.53 16.44 22.74
C SER A 216 17.26 15.16 23.12
N VAL A 217 16.67 14.01 22.81
CA VAL A 217 17.28 12.69 23.00
C VAL A 217 18.66 12.61 22.34
N ARG A 218 18.80 13.12 21.10
CA ARG A 218 20.09 13.15 20.39
C ARG A 218 21.17 13.91 21.16
N LYS A 219 20.89 15.16 21.55
CA LYS A 219 21.87 15.98 22.27
C LYS A 219 22.24 15.38 23.62
N GLY A 220 21.25 14.83 24.34
CA GLY A 220 21.48 14.16 25.62
C GLY A 220 22.38 12.94 25.51
N ILE A 221 22.16 12.09 24.50
CA ILE A 221 23.02 10.92 24.24
C ILE A 221 24.43 11.36 23.88
N LEU A 222 24.61 12.33 22.97
CA LEU A 222 25.94 12.78 22.57
C LEU A 222 26.73 13.40 23.72
N ALA A 223 26.08 14.21 24.57
CA ALA A 223 26.73 14.83 25.72
C ALA A 223 27.19 13.79 26.76
N GLU A 224 26.40 12.74 27.00
CA GLU A 224 26.80 11.67 27.91
C GLU A 224 27.83 10.72 27.25
N ALA A 225 27.79 10.56 25.93
CA ALA A 225 28.72 9.70 25.20
C ALA A 225 30.17 10.21 25.29
N GLU A 226 30.40 11.52 25.42
CA GLU A 226 31.76 12.09 25.55
C GLU A 226 32.55 11.53 26.74
N THR A 227 31.87 11.11 27.81
CA THR A 227 32.48 10.60 29.05
C THR A 227 32.63 9.07 29.08
N HIS A 228 32.27 8.38 28.01
CA HIS A 228 32.28 6.91 27.91
C HIS A 228 33.12 6.46 26.70
N ASP A 229 33.80 5.32 26.83
CA ASP A 229 34.72 4.81 25.82
C ASP A 229 33.99 4.13 24.65
N LEU A 230 32.80 3.58 24.90
CA LEU A 230 31.98 2.88 23.91
C LEU A 230 30.51 3.24 24.07
N THR A 231 29.83 3.56 22.97
CA THR A 231 28.37 3.74 22.97
C THR A 231 27.69 2.56 22.29
N MET A 232 26.72 1.94 22.95
CA MET A 232 25.92 0.85 22.41
C MET A 232 24.48 1.31 22.17
N LEU A 233 23.91 0.97 21.02
CA LEU A 233 22.57 1.42 20.62
C LEU A 233 21.77 0.23 20.09
N GLY A 234 20.54 0.06 20.57
CA GLY A 234 19.58 -0.78 19.85
C GLY A 234 19.14 -0.07 18.57
N ALA A 235 19.17 -0.77 17.44
CA ALA A 235 18.53 -0.32 16.22
C ALA A 235 17.05 -0.03 16.52
N THR A 236 16.50 1.08 16.01
CA THR A 236 15.07 1.35 16.18
C THR A 236 14.29 0.80 15.00
N ARG A 237 13.24 0.00 15.26
CA ARG A 237 12.22 -0.30 14.25
C ARG A 237 11.36 0.95 14.03
N GLU A 238 11.87 1.94 13.30
CA GLU A 238 10.99 2.96 12.73
C GLU A 238 10.12 2.27 11.68
N SER A 239 8.94 1.76 12.05
CA SER A 239 7.85 1.22 11.21
C SER A 239 8.25 0.27 10.06
N ILE A 240 7.51 -0.83 9.90
CA ILE A 240 7.55 -1.85 8.83
C ILE A 240 7.63 -1.31 7.37
N PHE A 241 7.54 0.00 7.20
CA PHE A 241 7.52 0.72 5.94
C PHE A 241 8.72 1.65 5.71
N SER A 242 9.67 1.82 6.64
CA SER A 242 10.85 2.68 6.42
C SER A 242 11.99 1.90 5.76
N GLN A 243 12.56 2.46 4.70
CA GLN A 243 13.81 2.00 4.06
C GLN A 243 15.06 2.15 4.96
N VAL A 244 14.89 2.34 6.28
CA VAL A 244 15.95 2.72 7.22
C VAL A 244 15.82 1.84 8.46
N LEU A 245 16.42 0.64 8.41
CA LEU A 245 16.34 -0.35 9.50
C LEU A 245 16.97 0.10 10.82
N PHE A 246 17.92 1.04 10.77
CA PHE A 246 18.57 1.57 11.96
C PHE A 246 17.80 2.70 12.65
N GLY A 247 16.75 3.23 12.02
CA GLY A 247 16.14 4.52 12.38
C GLY A 247 17.12 5.69 12.32
N ARG A 248 16.61 6.92 12.45
CA ARG A 248 17.46 8.12 12.27
C ARG A 248 18.38 8.39 13.45
N LEU A 249 17.94 8.06 14.67
CA LEU A 249 18.67 8.39 15.87
C LEU A 249 20.00 7.60 15.97
N PRO A 250 20.04 6.25 15.90
CA PRO A 250 21.30 5.52 15.96
C PRO A 250 22.30 5.91 14.88
N GLN A 251 21.83 6.22 13.66
CA GLN A 251 22.68 6.70 12.57
C GLN A 251 23.33 8.04 12.88
N ILE A 252 22.54 9.01 13.34
CA ILE A 252 23.06 10.33 13.65
C ILE A 252 24.04 10.26 14.83
N ILE A 253 23.73 9.47 15.86
CA ILE A 253 24.65 9.26 16.98
C ILE A 253 25.95 8.62 16.50
N ALA A 254 25.88 7.53 15.74
CA ALA A 254 27.08 6.89 15.21
C ALA A 254 27.90 7.82 14.31
N LEU A 255 27.29 8.73 13.55
CA LEU A 255 28.05 9.68 12.72
C LEU A 255 28.69 10.83 13.53
N GLN A 256 28.00 11.31 14.58
CA GLN A 256 28.40 12.50 15.35
C GLN A 256 29.23 12.20 16.60
N ASN A 257 29.10 11.00 17.18
CA ASN A 257 29.88 10.58 18.33
C ASN A 257 31.37 10.51 17.95
N PRO A 258 32.34 11.08 18.68
CA PRO A 258 33.76 10.86 18.41
C PRO A 258 34.19 9.43 18.77
N HIS A 259 33.56 8.82 19.78
CA HIS A 259 33.90 7.50 20.28
C HIS A 259 33.28 6.37 19.46
N PRO A 260 33.82 5.14 19.58
CA PRO A 260 33.22 3.97 18.98
C PRO A 260 31.74 3.80 19.33
N THR A 261 30.96 3.39 18.32
CA THR A 261 29.52 3.15 18.44
C THR A 261 29.19 1.78 17.87
N LEU A 262 28.51 0.97 18.67
CA LEU A 262 28.00 -0.35 18.29
C LEU A 262 26.48 -0.29 18.17
N ILE A 263 25.94 -0.60 17.01
CA ILE A 263 24.49 -0.62 16.79
C ILE A 263 24.02 -2.07 16.62
N ILE A 264 23.06 -2.48 17.43
CA ILE A 264 22.64 -3.88 17.58
C ILE A 264 21.23 -4.07 17.05
N GLN A 265 21.05 -5.10 16.24
CA GLN A 265 19.77 -5.49 15.67
C GLN A 265 19.54 -6.98 15.94
N ARG A 266 18.44 -7.29 16.61
CA ARG A 266 18.01 -8.65 16.88
C ARG A 266 17.40 -9.28 15.63
N PHE A 267 17.65 -10.57 15.43
CA PHE A 267 16.95 -11.41 14.47
C PHE A 267 15.60 -11.85 15.04
N ASP A 268 14.53 -11.46 14.35
CA ASP A 268 13.15 -11.71 14.79
C ASP A 268 12.50 -12.93 14.12
N GLY A 269 13.24 -13.74 13.36
CA GLY A 269 12.71 -14.93 12.68
C GLY A 269 11.68 -14.66 11.57
N SER A 270 11.30 -13.40 11.33
CA SER A 270 10.32 -13.01 10.31
C SER A 270 10.97 -13.04 8.92
N VAL A 271 11.05 -14.23 8.33
CA VAL A 271 11.18 -14.39 6.88
C VAL A 271 9.88 -13.83 6.27
N GLY A 272 9.94 -12.60 5.78
CA GLY A 272 8.78 -11.92 5.20
C GLY A 272 7.99 -12.83 4.25
N THR A 273 6.68 -12.91 4.52
CA THR A 273 5.69 -13.59 3.68
C THR A 273 5.81 -13.15 2.22
N THR A 274 5.45 -14.01 1.26
CA THR A 274 5.50 -13.75 -0.19
C THR A 274 4.91 -12.39 -0.59
N LEU A 275 3.90 -11.91 0.15
CA LEU A 275 3.27 -10.60 0.00
C LEU A 275 4.24 -9.43 0.24
N SER A 276 5.12 -9.55 1.25
CA SER A 276 6.15 -8.55 1.55
C SER A 276 7.24 -8.47 0.47
N ARG A 277 7.53 -9.58 -0.23
CA ARG A 277 8.46 -9.61 -1.36
C ARG A 277 7.88 -8.91 -2.60
N LEU A 278 6.60 -9.15 -2.90
CA LEU A 278 5.88 -8.52 -4.00
C LEU A 278 5.69 -7.01 -3.76
N TRP A 279 5.36 -6.64 -2.52
CA TRP A 279 5.28 -5.25 -2.08
C TRP A 279 6.64 -4.54 -2.09
N TRP A 280 7.72 -5.25 -1.76
CA TRP A 280 9.08 -4.73 -1.84
C TRP A 280 9.53 -4.49 -3.28
N GLN A 281 9.24 -5.42 -4.22
CA GLN A 281 9.47 -5.19 -5.64
C GLN A 281 8.74 -3.95 -6.16
N MET A 282 7.49 -3.72 -5.74
CA MET A 282 6.76 -2.52 -6.14
C MET A 282 7.32 -1.22 -5.51
N THR A 283 7.83 -1.26 -4.28
CA THR A 283 8.33 -0.07 -3.57
C THR A 283 9.81 0.25 -3.82
N HIS A 284 10.58 -0.66 -4.42
CA HIS A 284 11.98 -0.43 -4.78
C HIS A 284 12.12 0.48 -6.01
N GLU A 285 11.14 0.43 -6.92
CA GLU A 285 11.12 1.22 -8.17
C GLU A 285 10.45 2.60 -8.02
N LEU A 286 9.73 2.85 -6.92
CA LEU A 286 9.02 4.12 -6.67
C LEU A 286 9.78 4.97 -5.62
N PRO A 287 10.62 5.94 -6.04
CA PRO A 287 11.33 6.79 -5.09
C PRO A 287 10.34 7.64 -4.28
N THR A 288 10.45 7.60 -2.95
CA THR A 288 9.62 8.45 -2.09
C THR A 288 9.94 9.92 -2.33
N LEU A 289 8.94 10.79 -2.32
CA LEU A 289 9.13 12.22 -2.56
C LEU A 289 9.97 12.86 -1.43
N PRO A 290 10.87 13.80 -1.71
CA PRO A 290 11.52 14.61 -0.67
C PRO A 290 10.48 15.46 0.10
N LEU A 291 10.82 15.88 1.32
CA LEU A 291 9.90 16.60 2.22
C LEU A 291 9.35 17.90 1.60
N GLU A 292 10.15 18.60 0.82
CA GLU A 292 9.77 19.84 0.16
C GLU A 292 8.68 19.60 -0.90
N GLU A 293 8.85 18.58 -1.76
CA GLU A 293 7.85 18.19 -2.75
C GLU A 293 6.55 17.71 -2.10
N ARG A 294 6.63 16.94 -0.99
CA ARG A 294 5.44 16.55 -0.23
C ARG A 294 4.68 17.76 0.31
N ALA A 295 5.39 18.75 0.83
CA ALA A 295 4.79 19.98 1.35
C ALA A 295 4.12 20.80 0.24
N GLU A 296 4.70 20.82 -0.96
CA GLU A 296 4.14 21.48 -2.13
C GLU A 296 2.85 20.80 -2.61
N VAL A 297 2.87 19.47 -2.76
CA VAL A 297 1.68 18.67 -3.10
C VAL A 297 0.58 18.89 -2.06
N TYR A 298 0.89 18.84 -0.76
CA TYR A 298 -0.09 19.10 0.29
C TYR A 298 -0.68 20.52 0.19
N LYS A 299 0.15 21.54 -0.05
CA LYS A 299 -0.32 22.91 -0.25
C LYS A 299 -1.21 23.04 -1.49
N HIS A 300 -0.86 22.37 -2.58
CA HIS A 300 -1.63 22.37 -3.83
C HIS A 300 -3.01 21.74 -3.61
N VAL A 301 -3.06 20.52 -3.08
CA VAL A 301 -4.31 19.79 -2.78
C VAL A 301 -5.19 20.57 -1.81
N ARG A 302 -4.60 21.10 -0.72
CA ARG A 302 -5.34 21.88 0.29
C ARG A 302 -5.87 23.20 -0.28
N ARG A 303 -5.15 23.87 -1.18
CA ARG A 303 -5.61 25.09 -1.85
C ARG A 303 -6.74 24.78 -2.83
N GLY A 304 -6.59 23.74 -3.65
CA GLY A 304 -7.61 23.29 -4.60
C GLY A 304 -8.87 22.74 -3.93
N SER A 305 -8.77 22.23 -2.71
CA SER A 305 -9.92 21.77 -1.91
C SER A 305 -10.74 22.91 -1.29
N ARG A 306 -10.35 24.19 -1.44
CA ARG A 306 -11.10 25.32 -0.87
C ARG A 306 -12.24 25.72 -1.81
N PRO A 307 -13.52 25.64 -1.39
CA PRO A 307 -14.65 26.00 -2.24
C PRO A 307 -14.81 27.53 -2.29
N LYS A 308 -13.97 28.18 -3.10
CA LYS A 308 -14.07 29.61 -3.42
C LYS A 308 -15.08 29.86 -4.54
N ILE A 309 -15.34 31.13 -4.87
CA ILE A 309 -16.24 31.53 -5.96
C ILE A 309 -15.84 30.83 -7.27
N ASP A 310 -14.56 30.85 -7.65
CA ASP A 310 -14.06 30.22 -8.88
C ASP A 310 -14.41 28.73 -8.97
N PHE A 311 -14.35 28.02 -7.84
CA PHE A 311 -14.72 26.60 -7.75
C PHE A 311 -16.20 26.39 -8.10
N PHE A 312 -17.09 27.22 -7.55
CA PHE A 312 -18.53 27.12 -7.82
C PHE A 312 -18.88 27.53 -9.26
N VAL A 313 -18.27 28.61 -9.76
CA VAL A 313 -18.47 29.05 -11.14
C VAL A 313 -18.06 27.94 -12.11
N MET A 314 -16.88 27.36 -11.91
CA MET A 314 -16.36 26.32 -12.79
C MET A 314 -17.19 25.03 -12.74
N ILE A 315 -17.64 24.61 -11.56
CA ILE A 315 -18.55 23.45 -11.43
C ILE A 315 -19.90 23.74 -12.06
N GLY A 316 -20.47 24.92 -11.85
CA GLY A 316 -21.75 25.30 -12.44
C GLY A 316 -21.71 25.30 -13.97
N LEU A 317 -20.66 25.89 -14.55
CA LEU A 317 -20.45 25.89 -15.99
C LEU A 317 -20.20 24.47 -16.53
N ALA A 318 -19.34 23.69 -15.89
CA ALA A 318 -19.09 22.30 -16.29
C ALA A 318 -20.37 21.45 -16.20
N ALA A 319 -21.18 21.61 -15.16
CA ALA A 319 -22.45 20.91 -15.01
C ALA A 319 -23.46 21.32 -16.08
N ALA A 320 -23.51 22.61 -16.47
CA ALA A 320 -24.37 23.07 -17.55
C ALA A 320 -23.92 22.50 -18.91
N ILE A 321 -22.62 22.52 -19.21
CA ILE A 321 -22.07 21.92 -20.44
C ILE A 321 -22.34 20.41 -20.47
N ALA A 322 -22.15 19.71 -19.34
CA ALA A 322 -22.45 18.29 -19.23
C ALA A 322 -23.94 18.00 -19.44
N ALA A 323 -24.83 18.77 -18.80
CA ALA A 323 -26.28 18.61 -18.95
C ALA A 323 -26.73 18.83 -20.40
N LEU A 324 -26.24 19.88 -21.05
CA LEU A 324 -26.49 20.13 -22.48
C LEU A 324 -25.91 19.03 -23.36
N GLY A 325 -24.68 18.58 -23.11
CA GLY A 325 -24.05 17.49 -23.84
C GLY A 325 -24.80 16.17 -23.72
N LEU A 326 -25.35 15.87 -22.54
CA LEU A 326 -26.20 14.71 -22.30
C LEU A 326 -27.51 14.79 -23.08
N ILE A 327 -28.16 15.97 -23.09
CA ILE A 327 -29.40 16.20 -23.84
C ILE A 327 -29.16 16.15 -25.35
N LEU A 328 -28.01 16.66 -25.82
CA LEU A 328 -27.59 16.58 -27.22
C LEU A 328 -27.08 15.19 -27.62
N ASN A 329 -26.96 14.25 -26.67
CA ASN A 329 -26.36 12.93 -26.88
C ASN A 329 -24.96 13.02 -27.53
N SER A 330 -24.13 13.97 -27.07
CA SER A 330 -22.80 14.25 -27.65
C SER A 330 -21.67 13.89 -26.68
N PRO A 331 -21.00 12.73 -26.89
CA PRO A 331 -19.87 12.30 -26.04
C PRO A 331 -18.75 13.33 -25.98
N ALA A 332 -18.44 14.01 -27.09
CA ALA A 332 -17.37 15.00 -27.16
C ALA A 332 -17.63 16.21 -26.25
N VAL A 333 -18.87 16.72 -26.21
CA VAL A 333 -19.25 17.83 -25.32
C VAL A 333 -19.20 17.39 -23.86
N ILE A 334 -19.63 16.15 -23.58
CA ILE A 334 -19.58 15.57 -22.24
C ILE A 334 -18.14 15.45 -21.74
N ILE A 335 -17.21 15.00 -22.59
CA ILE A 335 -15.77 14.94 -22.27
C ILE A 335 -15.22 16.36 -22.04
N GLY A 336 -15.60 17.33 -22.88
CA GLY A 336 -15.21 18.73 -22.71
C GLY A 336 -15.63 19.30 -21.34
N ALA A 337 -16.83 18.98 -20.86
CA ALA A 337 -17.29 19.36 -19.53
C ALA A 337 -16.42 18.77 -18.40
N MET A 338 -15.96 17.52 -18.54
CA MET A 338 -15.13 16.85 -17.54
C MET A 338 -13.76 17.54 -17.36
N LEU A 339 -13.17 18.08 -18.44
CA LEU A 339 -11.89 18.80 -18.37
C LEU A 339 -11.97 20.11 -17.59
N VAL A 340 -13.14 20.73 -17.55
CA VAL A 340 -13.35 22.06 -16.95
C VAL A 340 -13.52 21.97 -15.42
N ALA A 341 -14.12 20.88 -14.91
CA ALA A 341 -14.55 20.80 -13.51
C ALA A 341 -13.40 20.58 -12.50
N PRO A 342 -13.23 21.45 -11.49
CA PRO A 342 -12.12 21.38 -10.53
C PRO A 342 -12.39 20.44 -9.33
N LEU A 343 -13.16 19.37 -9.52
CA LEU A 343 -13.59 18.50 -8.40
C LEU A 343 -12.46 17.59 -7.88
N MET A 344 -11.46 17.31 -8.71
CA MET A 344 -10.41 16.35 -8.40
C MET A 344 -9.55 16.73 -7.20
N SER A 345 -9.22 18.01 -7.07
CA SER A 345 -8.42 18.50 -5.93
C SER A 345 -9.11 18.24 -4.59
N ALA A 346 -10.45 18.39 -4.54
CA ALA A 346 -11.22 18.10 -3.32
C ALA A 346 -11.23 16.59 -3.01
N ILE A 347 -11.39 15.74 -4.02
CA ILE A 347 -11.42 14.28 -3.84
C ILE A 347 -10.04 13.74 -3.44
N MET A 348 -8.97 14.20 -4.07
CA MET A 348 -7.60 13.90 -3.64
C MET A 348 -7.33 14.44 -2.23
N GLY A 349 -7.95 15.56 -1.86
CA GLY A 349 -7.93 16.10 -0.50
C GLY A 349 -8.54 15.18 0.54
N LEU A 350 -9.61 14.44 0.19
CA LEU A 350 -10.16 13.38 1.05
C LEU A 350 -9.13 12.27 1.28
N GLY A 351 -8.54 11.74 0.21
CA GLY A 351 -7.53 10.67 0.30
C GLY A 351 -6.29 11.11 1.10
N LEU A 352 -5.78 12.31 0.83
CA LEU A 352 -4.63 12.89 1.55
C LEU A 352 -4.96 13.17 3.03
N GLY A 353 -6.18 13.64 3.31
CA GLY A 353 -6.67 13.89 4.66
C GLY A 353 -6.76 12.62 5.50
N VAL A 354 -7.19 11.50 4.90
CA VAL A 354 -7.21 10.17 5.55
C VAL A 354 -5.78 9.75 5.91
N ILE A 355 -4.85 9.79 4.95
CA ILE A 355 -3.47 9.31 5.16
C ILE A 355 -2.70 10.16 6.18
N GLN A 356 -2.86 11.48 6.16
CA GLN A 356 -2.18 12.36 7.12
C GLN A 356 -2.91 12.50 8.46
N ALA A 357 -4.08 11.87 8.63
CA ALA A 357 -4.95 12.04 9.78
C ALA A 357 -5.27 13.52 10.09
N ASP A 358 -5.46 14.32 9.02
CA ASP A 358 -5.77 15.74 9.12
C ASP A 358 -7.27 15.97 9.05
N GLY A 359 -7.92 15.98 10.23
CA GLY A 359 -9.36 16.19 10.35
C GLY A 359 -9.85 17.52 9.75
N ARG A 360 -9.02 18.57 9.72
CA ARG A 360 -9.40 19.86 9.12
C ARG A 360 -9.40 19.78 7.60
N LEU A 361 -8.41 19.10 7.01
CA LEU A 361 -8.38 18.86 5.57
C LEU A 361 -9.55 17.95 5.15
N LEU A 362 -9.84 16.90 5.92
CA LEU A 362 -10.99 16.03 5.69
C LEU A 362 -12.30 16.83 5.67
N GLN A 363 -12.56 17.65 6.69
CA GLN A 363 -13.76 18.49 6.74
C GLN A 363 -13.83 19.47 5.56
N LEU A 364 -12.72 20.11 5.21
CA LEU A 364 -12.64 21.03 4.09
C LEU A 364 -12.97 20.33 2.76
N ALA A 365 -12.32 19.20 2.49
CA ALA A 365 -12.48 18.41 1.28
C ALA A 365 -13.89 17.80 1.16
N THR A 366 -14.44 17.28 2.27
CA THR A 366 -15.82 16.77 2.32
C THR A 366 -16.81 17.90 2.04
N SER A 367 -16.63 19.06 2.67
CA SER A 367 -17.52 20.22 2.44
C SER A 367 -17.47 20.71 1.00
N ALA A 368 -16.28 20.81 0.41
CA ALA A 368 -16.12 21.22 -0.98
C ALA A 368 -16.77 20.23 -1.96
N THR A 369 -16.52 18.93 -1.76
CA THR A 369 -17.10 17.86 -2.57
C THR A 369 -18.62 17.88 -2.49
N LEU A 370 -19.19 17.93 -1.28
CA LEU A 370 -20.64 17.91 -1.09
C LEU A 370 -21.33 19.13 -1.71
N ARG A 371 -20.78 20.34 -1.51
CA ARG A 371 -21.36 21.56 -2.11
C ARG A 371 -21.22 21.56 -3.64
N GLY A 372 -20.11 21.05 -4.18
CA GLY A 372 -19.92 20.88 -5.62
C GLY A 372 -20.92 19.89 -6.22
N VAL A 373 -21.13 18.75 -5.54
CA VAL A 373 -22.14 17.75 -5.91
C VAL A 373 -23.54 18.34 -5.95
N LEU A 374 -23.95 19.03 -4.87
CA LEU A 374 -25.26 19.66 -4.79
C LEU A 374 -25.47 20.69 -5.91
N LEU A 375 -24.45 21.51 -6.20
CA LEU A 375 -24.53 22.48 -7.29
C LEU A 375 -24.66 21.79 -8.65
N ALA A 376 -23.86 20.76 -8.93
CA ALA A 376 -23.91 20.06 -10.22
C ALA A 376 -25.26 19.37 -10.45
N VAL A 377 -25.80 18.72 -9.41
CA VAL A 377 -27.14 18.11 -9.45
C VAL A 377 -28.22 19.17 -9.64
N ALA A 378 -28.13 20.31 -8.93
CA ALA A 378 -29.08 21.41 -9.07
C ALA A 378 -29.07 22.01 -10.48
N VAL A 379 -27.90 22.20 -11.09
CA VAL A 379 -27.77 22.69 -12.47
C VAL A 379 -28.30 21.66 -13.47
N GLY A 380 -28.02 20.37 -13.28
CA GLY A 380 -28.60 19.30 -14.09
C GLY A 380 -30.13 19.28 -13.99
N ALA A 381 -30.67 19.39 -12.78
CA ALA A 381 -32.11 19.44 -12.53
C ALA A 381 -32.76 20.68 -13.16
N ALA A 382 -32.16 21.87 -12.99
CA ALA A 382 -32.63 23.08 -13.63
C ALA A 382 -32.68 22.93 -15.16
N THR A 383 -31.63 22.34 -15.75
CA THR A 383 -31.59 22.06 -17.20
C THR A 383 -32.69 21.07 -17.61
N GLY A 384 -32.91 20.01 -16.84
CA GLY A 384 -33.98 19.04 -17.08
C GLY A 384 -35.39 19.63 -16.96
N LEU A 385 -35.60 20.59 -16.04
CA LEU A 385 -36.86 21.33 -15.88
C LEU A 385 -37.11 22.31 -17.02
N LEU A 386 -36.06 22.96 -17.56
CA LEU A 386 -36.17 23.85 -18.71
C LEU A 386 -36.49 23.10 -20.01
N LEU A 387 -36.12 21.81 -20.10
CA LEU A 387 -36.33 20.95 -21.26
C LEU A 387 -37.13 19.69 -20.87
N PRO A 388 -38.43 19.84 -20.50
CA PRO A 388 -39.26 18.72 -20.05
C PRO A 388 -39.62 17.76 -21.21
N ASN A 389 -40.02 16.53 -20.85
CA ASN A 389 -40.57 15.51 -21.76
C ASN A 389 -39.67 15.06 -22.92
N ARG A 390 -38.34 15.13 -22.75
CA ARG A 390 -37.41 14.45 -23.66
C ARG A 390 -37.25 12.99 -23.28
N LEU A 391 -37.10 12.11 -24.27
CA LEU A 391 -36.67 10.74 -24.04
C LEU A 391 -35.22 10.75 -23.54
N PRO A 392 -34.85 9.88 -22.57
CA PRO A 392 -33.46 9.80 -22.12
C PRO A 392 -32.57 9.38 -23.30
N THR A 393 -31.42 10.03 -23.38
CA THR A 393 -30.45 9.77 -24.44
C THR A 393 -29.61 8.53 -24.11
N ALA A 394 -28.96 7.94 -25.12
CA ALA A 394 -28.08 6.79 -24.93
C ALA A 394 -26.94 7.12 -23.95
N GLU A 395 -26.39 8.33 -24.03
CA GLU A 395 -25.39 8.81 -23.09
C GLU A 395 -25.91 8.85 -21.63
N MET A 396 -27.16 9.25 -21.40
CA MET A 396 -27.73 9.19 -20.05
C MET A 396 -27.91 7.75 -19.56
N LEU A 397 -28.47 6.86 -20.39
CA LEU A 397 -28.74 5.47 -20.04
C LEU A 397 -27.45 4.67 -19.80
N SER A 398 -26.37 4.96 -20.52
CA SER A 398 -25.06 4.32 -20.29
C SER A 398 -24.50 4.57 -18.88
N ARG A 399 -25.01 5.59 -18.18
CA ARG A 399 -24.55 6.01 -16.84
C ARG A 399 -25.49 5.54 -15.72
N THR A 400 -26.55 4.79 -16.01
CA THR A 400 -27.52 4.31 -15.01
C THR A 400 -27.28 2.87 -14.57
N ALA A 401 -26.45 2.12 -15.30
CA ALA A 401 -26.13 0.72 -15.02
C ALA A 401 -24.64 0.56 -14.67
N PRO A 402 -24.21 1.00 -13.46
CA PRO A 402 -22.81 0.89 -13.05
C PRO A 402 -22.38 -0.58 -12.91
N SER A 403 -21.14 -0.85 -13.27
CA SER A 403 -20.55 -2.18 -13.32
C SER A 403 -19.22 -2.25 -12.57
N LEU A 404 -18.78 -3.47 -12.23
CA LEU A 404 -17.44 -3.66 -11.64
C LEU A 404 -16.30 -3.10 -12.51
N LEU A 405 -16.51 -2.99 -13.83
CA LEU A 405 -15.54 -2.38 -14.74
C LEU A 405 -15.41 -0.87 -14.49
N ASP A 406 -16.50 -0.18 -14.21
CA ASP A 406 -16.48 1.25 -13.86
C ASP A 406 -15.69 1.50 -12.58
N LEU A 407 -15.85 0.63 -11.58
CA LEU A 407 -15.05 0.65 -10.35
C LEU A 407 -13.56 0.45 -10.65
N GLY A 408 -13.22 -0.51 -11.53
CA GLY A 408 -11.85 -0.75 -11.97
C GLY A 408 -11.22 0.46 -12.67
N VAL A 409 -11.96 1.09 -13.59
CA VAL A 409 -11.54 2.32 -14.27
C VAL A 409 -11.32 3.44 -13.25
N ALA A 410 -12.25 3.66 -12.32
CA ALA A 410 -12.13 4.71 -11.31
C ALA A 410 -10.92 4.52 -10.37
N LEU A 411 -10.62 3.27 -10.00
CA LEU A 411 -9.41 2.92 -9.24
C LEU A 411 -8.15 3.29 -10.01
N VAL A 412 -8.02 2.84 -11.26
CA VAL A 412 -6.84 3.13 -12.10
C VAL A 412 -6.69 4.62 -12.35
N SER A 413 -7.78 5.34 -12.65
CA SER A 413 -7.78 6.80 -12.81
C SER A 413 -7.38 7.52 -11.52
N GLY A 414 -7.83 7.04 -10.36
CA GLY A 414 -7.42 7.59 -9.06
C GLY A 414 -5.93 7.40 -8.78
N LEU A 415 -5.38 6.22 -9.10
CA LEU A 415 -3.95 5.93 -9.00
C LEU A 415 -3.14 6.84 -9.94
N ALA A 416 -3.53 6.90 -11.22
CA ALA A 416 -2.87 7.72 -12.23
C ALA A 416 -2.92 9.21 -11.88
N GLY A 417 -4.08 9.73 -11.47
CA GLY A 417 -4.27 11.12 -11.08
C GLY A 417 -3.43 11.51 -9.86
N ALA A 418 -3.43 10.69 -8.81
CA ALA A 418 -2.63 10.95 -7.62
C ALA A 418 -1.12 10.86 -7.91
N TYR A 419 -0.71 9.94 -8.78
CA TYR A 419 0.69 9.81 -9.19
C TYR A 419 1.15 11.02 -10.03
N ALA A 420 0.34 11.42 -11.02
CA ALA A 420 0.61 12.57 -11.88
C ALA A 420 0.73 13.85 -11.06
N LEU A 421 -0.16 14.07 -10.09
CA LEU A 421 -0.14 15.23 -9.20
C LEU A 421 1.18 15.34 -8.40
N CYS A 422 1.78 14.20 -8.07
CA CYS A 422 3.02 14.14 -7.29
C CYS A 422 4.29 14.37 -8.13
N ARG A 423 4.20 14.34 -9.47
CA ARG A 423 5.35 14.48 -10.38
C ARG A 423 5.34 15.85 -11.07
N LYS A 424 6.27 16.72 -10.67
CA LYS A 424 6.40 18.10 -11.19
C LYS A 424 6.42 18.22 -12.72
N GLU A 425 7.06 17.28 -13.42
CA GLU A 425 7.19 17.30 -14.89
C GLU A 425 5.91 16.88 -15.63
N MET A 426 4.99 16.18 -14.96
CA MET A 426 3.71 15.73 -15.56
C MET A 426 2.51 16.61 -15.17
N SER A 427 2.63 17.40 -14.10
CA SER A 427 1.54 18.26 -13.60
C SER A 427 1.10 19.37 -14.57
N ALA A 428 1.91 19.73 -15.57
CA ALA A 428 1.58 20.77 -16.54
C ALA A 428 0.71 20.30 -17.72
N SER A 429 0.64 18.99 -18.01
CA SER A 429 -0.07 18.45 -19.20
C SER A 429 -1.20 17.47 -18.87
N LEU A 430 -1.23 16.90 -17.66
CA LEU A 430 -2.13 15.79 -17.32
C LEU A 430 -3.38 16.08 -16.47
N PRO A 431 -3.72 17.30 -16.00
CA PRO A 431 -4.99 17.48 -15.29
C PRO A 431 -6.19 17.10 -16.16
N GLY A 432 -6.11 17.36 -17.47
CA GLY A 432 -7.19 17.05 -18.43
C GLY A 432 -7.19 15.63 -18.98
N VAL A 433 -6.07 14.89 -18.93
CA VAL A 433 -5.90 13.58 -19.61
C VAL A 433 -5.96 12.39 -18.66
N ALA A 434 -5.41 12.49 -17.45
CA ALA A 434 -5.49 11.38 -16.49
C ALA A 434 -6.90 11.24 -15.89
N ILE A 435 -7.72 12.29 -16.01
CA ILE A 435 -8.96 12.45 -15.26
C ILE A 435 -10.03 13.17 -16.08
N ALA A 436 -10.46 12.59 -17.19
CA ALA A 436 -11.82 12.82 -17.67
C ALA A 436 -12.81 12.17 -16.69
N ALA A 437 -12.81 12.63 -15.43
CA ALA A 437 -13.54 12.00 -14.35
C ALA A 437 -15.02 11.94 -14.71
N ALA A 438 -15.54 10.71 -14.76
CA ALA A 438 -16.96 10.39 -14.87
C ALA A 438 -17.72 10.79 -13.59
N LEU A 439 -17.54 12.03 -13.12
CA LEU A 439 -18.13 12.55 -11.90
C LEU A 439 -19.20 13.59 -12.23
N VAL A 440 -18.88 14.61 -13.04
CA VAL A 440 -19.84 15.67 -13.37
C VAL A 440 -20.99 15.15 -14.23
N PRO A 441 -20.76 14.32 -15.29
CA PRO A 441 -21.87 13.86 -16.11
C PRO A 441 -22.86 12.97 -15.35
N PRO A 442 -22.46 11.99 -14.52
CA PRO A 442 -23.43 11.26 -13.70
C PRO A 442 -24.20 12.15 -12.71
N LEU A 443 -23.58 13.20 -12.14
CA LEU A 443 -24.29 14.18 -11.32
C LEU A 443 -25.32 14.99 -12.12
N ALA A 444 -24.97 15.41 -13.34
CA ALA A 444 -25.89 16.09 -14.24
C ALA A 444 -27.03 15.15 -14.68
N THR A 445 -26.74 13.89 -15.02
CA THR A 445 -27.72 12.84 -15.31
C THR A 445 -28.64 12.61 -14.11
N ALA A 446 -28.09 12.60 -12.89
CA ALA A 446 -28.87 12.46 -11.67
C ALA A 446 -29.84 13.64 -11.47
N GLY A 447 -29.36 14.86 -11.71
CA GLY A 447 -30.19 16.07 -11.69
C GLY A 447 -31.32 16.03 -12.74
N ILE A 448 -30.99 15.73 -14.00
CA ILE A 448 -31.99 15.63 -15.08
C ILE A 448 -32.99 14.51 -14.78
N GLY A 449 -32.53 13.33 -14.35
CA GLY A 449 -33.39 12.21 -13.98
C GLY A 449 -34.35 12.56 -12.84
N ALA A 450 -33.87 13.29 -11.82
CA ALA A 450 -34.71 13.78 -10.73
C ALA A 450 -35.75 14.80 -11.23
N ALA A 451 -35.36 15.72 -12.12
CA ALA A 451 -36.28 16.69 -12.72
C ALA A 451 -37.38 16.03 -13.56
N TRP A 452 -37.08 14.91 -14.22
CA TRP A 452 -38.05 14.12 -14.99
C TRP A 452 -38.81 13.08 -14.15
N LEU A 453 -38.65 13.07 -12.83
CA LEU A 453 -39.25 12.08 -11.91
C LEU A 453 -38.87 10.62 -12.22
N ARG A 454 -37.72 10.42 -12.86
CA ARG A 454 -37.20 9.09 -13.21
C ARG A 454 -36.13 8.66 -12.22
N TRP A 455 -36.59 8.17 -11.07
CA TRP A 455 -35.75 7.76 -9.96
C TRP A 455 -34.75 6.64 -10.30
N GLU A 456 -35.09 5.78 -11.26
CA GLU A 456 -34.17 4.75 -11.78
C GLU A 456 -32.92 5.39 -12.41
N ILE A 457 -33.12 6.41 -13.25
CA ILE A 457 -32.01 7.14 -13.90
C ILE A 457 -31.22 7.90 -12.84
N ALA A 458 -31.92 8.61 -11.95
CA ALA A 458 -31.28 9.42 -10.94
C ALA A 458 -30.44 8.57 -9.96
N GLY A 459 -31.00 7.47 -9.48
CA GLY A 459 -30.35 6.54 -8.54
C GLY A 459 -29.16 5.84 -9.16
N GLY A 460 -29.29 5.29 -10.38
CA GLY A 460 -28.20 4.62 -11.09
C GLY A 460 -27.00 5.54 -11.34
N ALA A 461 -27.27 6.78 -11.80
CA ALA A 461 -26.22 7.76 -12.04
C ALA A 461 -25.54 8.26 -10.75
N LEU A 462 -26.31 8.42 -9.66
CA LEU A 462 -25.74 8.77 -8.36
C LEU A 462 -24.88 7.63 -7.78
N LEU A 463 -25.30 6.38 -7.97
CA LEU A 463 -24.52 5.20 -7.55
C LEU A 463 -23.19 5.10 -8.32
N LEU A 464 -23.21 5.36 -9.64
CA LEU A 464 -21.99 5.45 -10.45
C LEU A 464 -21.06 6.54 -9.92
N PHE A 465 -21.59 7.74 -9.64
CA PHE A 465 -20.83 8.84 -9.04
C PHE A 465 -20.19 8.45 -7.69
N LEU A 466 -20.98 7.87 -6.77
CA LEU A 466 -20.50 7.49 -5.44
C LEU A 466 -19.40 6.44 -5.52
N THR A 467 -19.56 5.46 -6.39
CA THR A 467 -18.55 4.43 -6.62
C THR A 467 -17.26 5.05 -7.12
N ASN A 468 -17.34 5.93 -8.12
CA ASN A 468 -16.17 6.63 -8.66
C ASN A 468 -15.49 7.50 -7.60
N LEU A 469 -16.26 8.23 -6.80
CA LEU A 469 -15.75 9.07 -5.70
C LEU A 469 -14.96 8.24 -4.68
N ILE A 470 -15.55 7.15 -4.18
CA ILE A 470 -14.94 6.28 -3.17
C ILE A 470 -13.69 5.60 -3.73
N ALA A 471 -13.75 5.11 -4.96
CA ALA A 471 -12.63 4.47 -5.63
C ALA A 471 -11.44 5.42 -5.81
N ILE A 472 -11.67 6.63 -6.34
CA ILE A 472 -10.64 7.64 -6.52
C ILE A 472 -10.06 8.09 -5.17
N MET A 473 -10.91 8.26 -4.15
CA MET A 473 -10.46 8.59 -2.79
C MET A 473 -9.53 7.51 -2.23
N ALA A 474 -9.93 6.23 -2.33
CA ALA A 474 -9.14 5.10 -1.83
C ALA A 474 -7.82 4.94 -2.61
N ALA A 475 -7.87 5.03 -3.94
CA ALA A 475 -6.70 4.95 -4.81
C ALA A 475 -5.71 6.10 -4.58
N SER A 476 -6.20 7.33 -4.41
CA SER A 476 -5.34 8.47 -4.09
C SER A 476 -4.71 8.35 -2.70
N ALA A 477 -5.47 7.90 -1.70
CA ALA A 477 -4.92 7.58 -0.37
C ALA A 477 -3.80 6.53 -0.48
N PHE A 478 -4.00 5.48 -1.27
CA PHE A 478 -2.97 4.46 -1.52
C PHE A 478 -1.69 5.04 -2.13
N ILE A 479 -1.79 5.87 -3.17
CA ILE A 479 -0.62 6.52 -3.80
C ILE A 479 0.09 7.46 -2.84
N PHE A 480 -0.63 8.30 -2.10
CA PHE A 480 0.00 9.19 -1.11
C PHE A 480 0.72 8.38 -0.02
N PHE A 481 0.14 7.27 0.42
CA PHE A 481 0.82 6.36 1.32
C PHE A 481 2.13 5.82 0.73
N LEU A 482 2.09 5.32 -0.52
CA LEU A 482 3.27 4.79 -1.22
C LEU A 482 4.38 5.84 -1.40
N LEU A 483 4.02 7.09 -1.73
CA LEU A 483 4.98 8.18 -1.96
C LEU A 483 5.52 8.81 -0.65
N GLY A 484 5.12 8.28 0.50
CA GLY A 484 5.71 8.58 1.80
C GLY A 484 4.97 9.63 2.61
N PHE A 485 3.74 9.98 2.28
CA PHE A 485 2.90 10.78 3.18
C PHE A 485 2.56 9.92 4.41
N ARG A 486 3.07 10.32 5.57
CA ARG A 486 2.88 9.57 6.84
C ARG A 486 2.27 10.47 7.92
N PRO A 487 1.34 9.93 8.71
CA PRO A 487 0.81 10.64 9.87
C PRO A 487 1.86 10.71 11.00
N GLU A 488 1.93 11.84 11.70
CA GLU A 488 2.69 11.97 12.94
C GLU A 488 1.95 11.26 14.09
N LEU A 489 2.02 9.93 14.13
CA LEU A 489 1.29 9.09 15.09
C LEU A 489 1.72 9.26 16.55
N GLN A 490 2.86 9.92 16.81
CA GLN A 490 3.36 10.24 18.15
C GLN A 490 2.51 11.29 18.89
N LYS A 491 1.69 12.09 18.18
CA LYS A 491 0.77 13.03 18.83
C LYS A 491 -0.50 12.30 19.30
N ARG A 492 -0.73 12.26 20.62
CA ARG A 492 -1.96 11.71 21.26
C ARG A 492 -3.21 12.19 20.49
N GLY A 493 -4.04 11.25 20.02
CA GLY A 493 -5.30 11.52 19.31
C GLY A 493 -5.29 11.37 17.77
N ARG A 494 -4.12 11.29 17.11
CA ARG A 494 -4.07 11.14 15.63
C ARG A 494 -4.15 9.70 15.12
N ALA A 495 -3.68 8.73 15.90
CA ALA A 495 -3.75 7.31 15.56
C ALA A 495 -5.19 6.77 15.32
N PRO A 496 -6.20 7.06 16.17
CA PRO A 496 -7.56 6.58 15.92
C PRO A 496 -8.19 7.21 14.67
N ILE A 497 -7.84 8.46 14.34
CA ILE A 497 -8.35 9.15 13.14
C ILE A 497 -7.81 8.46 11.87
N PHE A 498 -6.51 8.15 11.85
CA PHE A 498 -5.88 7.42 10.74
C PHE A 498 -6.55 6.06 10.51
N TRP A 499 -6.58 5.21 11.54
CA TRP A 499 -7.14 3.86 11.41
C TRP A 499 -8.63 3.86 11.08
N ARG A 500 -9.42 4.77 11.66
CA ARG A 500 -10.83 4.94 11.30
C ARG A 500 -11.00 5.35 9.84
N GLY A 501 -10.19 6.28 9.34
CA GLY A 501 -10.27 6.74 7.96
C GLY A 501 -9.85 5.69 6.93
N VAL A 502 -8.77 4.94 7.21
CA VAL A 502 -8.33 3.84 6.34
C VAL A 502 -9.36 2.71 6.35
N PHE A 503 -9.82 2.30 7.54
CA PHE A 503 -10.82 1.25 7.67
C PHE A 503 -12.16 1.64 7.02
N SER A 504 -12.62 2.89 7.20
CA SER A 504 -13.85 3.35 6.54
C SER A 504 -13.71 3.39 5.03
N SER A 505 -12.55 3.80 4.49
CA SER A 505 -12.31 3.79 3.05
C SER A 505 -12.35 2.37 2.47
N ILE A 506 -11.72 1.40 3.14
CA ILE A 506 -11.71 -0.01 2.71
C ILE A 506 -13.12 -0.60 2.81
N LEU A 507 -13.82 -0.33 3.91
CA LEU A 507 -15.20 -0.79 4.12
C LEU A 507 -16.14 -0.25 3.05
N LEU A 508 -16.10 1.06 2.78
CA LEU A 508 -16.92 1.69 1.75
C LEU A 508 -16.63 1.11 0.37
N LEU A 509 -15.36 0.88 0.03
CA LEU A 509 -14.99 0.27 -1.24
C LEU A 509 -15.49 -1.18 -1.34
N GLY A 510 -15.38 -1.96 -0.26
CA GLY A 510 -15.91 -3.32 -0.20
C GLY A 510 -17.43 -3.38 -0.34
N VAL A 511 -18.15 -2.44 0.29
CA VAL A 511 -19.61 -2.31 0.16
C VAL A 511 -19.99 -1.93 -1.28
N MET A 512 -19.29 -0.99 -1.91
CA MET A 512 -19.55 -0.62 -3.31
C MET A 512 -19.25 -1.79 -4.26
N ALA A 513 -18.13 -2.49 -4.07
CA ALA A 513 -17.79 -3.67 -4.87
C ALA A 513 -18.82 -4.79 -4.71
N TRP A 514 -19.35 -4.98 -3.49
CA TRP A 514 -20.44 -5.93 -3.24
C TRP A 514 -21.73 -5.54 -3.98
N ILE A 515 -22.17 -4.28 -3.86
CA ILE A 515 -23.38 -3.77 -4.52
C ILE A 515 -23.24 -3.86 -6.04
N LEU A 516 -22.13 -3.40 -6.61
CA LEU A 516 -21.93 -3.47 -8.06
C LEU A 516 -21.74 -4.90 -8.55
N GLY A 517 -21.10 -5.76 -7.74
CA GLY A 517 -20.95 -7.18 -8.04
C GLY A 517 -22.29 -7.90 -8.09
N SER A 518 -23.20 -7.62 -7.16
CA SER A 518 -24.54 -8.21 -7.19
C SER A 518 -25.36 -7.71 -8.37
N LEU A 519 -25.30 -6.41 -8.69
CA LEU A 519 -25.96 -5.84 -9.87
C LEU A 519 -25.39 -6.41 -11.17
N THR A 520 -24.07 -6.46 -11.31
CA THR A 520 -23.41 -7.02 -12.50
C THR A 520 -23.75 -8.49 -12.67
N LEU A 521 -23.78 -9.28 -11.58
CA LEU A 521 -24.14 -10.68 -11.63
C LEU A 521 -25.61 -10.88 -12.04
N ALA A 522 -26.52 -10.03 -11.55
CA ALA A 522 -27.92 -10.04 -11.98
C ALA A 522 -28.04 -9.75 -13.49
N SER A 523 -27.38 -8.68 -13.99
CA SER A 523 -27.38 -8.34 -15.41
C SER A 523 -26.78 -9.45 -16.30
N VAL A 524 -25.70 -10.09 -15.86
CA VAL A 524 -25.07 -11.19 -16.60
C VAL A 524 -25.97 -12.43 -16.64
N ARG A 525 -26.63 -12.76 -15.52
CA ARG A 525 -27.59 -13.87 -15.45
C ARG A 525 -28.76 -13.65 -16.40
N GLU A 526 -29.32 -12.45 -16.41
CA GLU A 526 -30.41 -12.06 -17.31
C GLU A 526 -29.98 -12.12 -18.78
N ALA A 527 -28.84 -11.52 -19.14
CA ALA A 527 -28.31 -11.57 -20.50
C ALA A 527 -27.98 -13.00 -20.97
N THR A 528 -27.55 -13.88 -20.06
CA THR A 528 -27.28 -15.29 -20.37
C THR A 528 -28.57 -16.08 -20.58
N LEU A 529 -29.60 -15.80 -19.76
CA LEU A 529 -30.94 -16.36 -19.92
C LEU A 529 -31.52 -15.96 -21.28
N ASP A 530 -31.47 -14.68 -21.63
CA ASP A 530 -32.01 -14.18 -22.91
C ASP A 530 -31.30 -14.80 -24.11
N ARG A 531 -29.98 -14.92 -24.08
CA ARG A 531 -29.22 -15.61 -25.13
C ARG A 531 -29.58 -17.10 -25.22
N ARG A 532 -29.88 -17.74 -24.08
CA ARG A 532 -30.32 -19.14 -24.05
C ARG A 532 -31.73 -19.28 -24.63
N ILE A 533 -32.65 -18.38 -24.27
CA ILE A 533 -34.01 -18.31 -24.82
C ILE A 533 -33.96 -18.11 -26.33
N ASP A 534 -33.23 -17.11 -26.82
CA ASP A 534 -33.10 -16.85 -28.25
C ASP A 534 -32.57 -18.07 -29.01
N ARG A 535 -31.52 -18.71 -28.50
CA ARG A 535 -30.96 -19.93 -29.12
C ARG A 535 -31.97 -21.08 -29.16
N VAL A 536 -32.68 -21.33 -28.06
CA VAL A 536 -33.69 -22.39 -27.97
C VAL A 536 -34.86 -22.09 -28.88
N LEU A 537 -35.41 -20.88 -28.87
CA LEU A 537 -36.52 -20.48 -29.73
C LEU A 537 -36.16 -20.60 -31.21
N ARG A 538 -34.97 -20.13 -31.63
CA ARG A 538 -34.51 -20.30 -33.02
C ARG A 538 -34.42 -21.76 -33.44
N THR A 539 -33.94 -22.62 -32.54
CA THR A 539 -33.79 -24.06 -32.81
C THR A 539 -35.13 -24.77 -32.89
N GLU A 540 -36.05 -24.48 -31.96
CA GLU A 540 -37.32 -25.18 -31.83
C GLU A 540 -38.40 -24.67 -32.79
N VAL A 541 -38.37 -23.37 -33.15
CA VAL A 541 -39.25 -22.81 -34.20
C VAL A 541 -38.86 -23.34 -35.57
N ALA A 542 -37.57 -23.51 -35.86
CA ALA A 542 -37.10 -24.10 -37.12
C ALA A 542 -37.53 -25.57 -37.31
N ARG A 543 -37.93 -26.26 -36.24
CA ARG A 543 -38.43 -27.64 -36.24
C ARG A 543 -39.95 -27.75 -36.35
N MET A 544 -40.67 -26.62 -36.40
CA MET A 544 -42.12 -26.64 -36.53
C MET A 544 -42.58 -26.99 -37.94
N GLU A 545 -43.68 -27.73 -38.02
CA GLU A 545 -44.42 -27.97 -39.26
C GLU A 545 -45.84 -27.38 -39.11
N PRO A 546 -46.33 -26.58 -40.07
CA PRO A 546 -45.66 -26.09 -41.30
C PRO A 546 -44.45 -25.18 -41.01
N PRO A 547 -43.51 -24.98 -41.96
CA PRO A 547 -42.29 -24.22 -41.72
C PRO A 547 -42.59 -22.77 -41.33
N VAL A 548 -41.98 -22.34 -40.23
CA VAL A 548 -42.20 -21.01 -39.63
C VAL A 548 -40.85 -20.32 -39.43
N THR A 549 -40.81 -19.02 -39.66
CA THR A 549 -39.63 -18.19 -39.36
C THR A 549 -39.85 -17.37 -38.08
N LEU A 550 -38.86 -17.36 -37.19
CA LEU A 550 -38.91 -16.54 -35.98
C LEU A 550 -38.65 -15.07 -36.35
N ASN A 551 -39.60 -14.19 -36.05
CA ASN A 551 -39.47 -12.75 -36.28
C ASN A 551 -38.82 -12.04 -35.08
N GLY A 552 -39.25 -12.40 -33.87
CA GLY A 552 -38.78 -11.80 -32.63
C GLY A 552 -39.40 -12.49 -31.41
N TRP A 553 -38.94 -12.11 -30.22
CA TRP A 553 -39.52 -12.55 -28.97
C TRP A 553 -39.26 -11.52 -27.88
N HIS A 554 -40.15 -11.50 -26.89
CA HIS A 554 -40.03 -10.64 -25.72
C HIS A 554 -40.58 -11.34 -24.48
N THR A 555 -39.96 -11.04 -23.34
CA THR A 555 -40.41 -11.56 -22.05
C THR A 555 -41.53 -10.67 -21.51
N LEU A 556 -42.74 -11.21 -21.37
CA LEU A 556 -43.88 -10.49 -20.80
C LEU A 556 -43.82 -10.44 -19.27
N GLN A 557 -43.32 -11.50 -18.65
CA GLN A 557 -43.22 -11.63 -17.20
C GLN A 557 -42.12 -12.64 -16.84
N ASN A 558 -41.28 -12.29 -15.87
CA ASN A 558 -40.13 -13.09 -15.45
C ASN A 558 -40.09 -13.22 -13.92
N ASP A 559 -41.04 -13.98 -13.37
CA ASP A 559 -41.14 -14.17 -11.91
C ASP A 559 -40.76 -15.60 -11.53
N ASP A 560 -40.59 -15.86 -10.23
CA ASP A 560 -40.27 -17.21 -9.71
C ASP A 560 -41.37 -18.24 -10.04
N HIS A 561 -42.60 -17.79 -10.30
CA HIS A 561 -43.75 -18.66 -10.57
C HIS A 561 -43.89 -19.11 -12.01
N ALA A 562 -43.53 -18.28 -13.00
CA ALA A 562 -43.61 -18.63 -14.41
C ALA A 562 -42.80 -17.67 -15.28
N LEU A 563 -42.16 -18.22 -16.32
CA LEU A 563 -41.57 -17.43 -17.41
C LEU A 563 -42.62 -17.29 -18.53
N LYS A 564 -43.13 -16.08 -18.76
CA LYS A 564 -44.07 -15.79 -19.85
C LYS A 564 -43.33 -15.19 -21.03
N LEU A 565 -43.33 -15.91 -22.15
CA LEU A 565 -42.70 -15.49 -23.40
C LEU A 565 -43.77 -15.17 -24.43
N GLU A 566 -43.64 -14.04 -25.10
CA GLU A 566 -44.34 -13.78 -26.35
C GLU A 566 -43.37 -14.00 -27.51
N VAL A 567 -43.78 -14.84 -28.45
CA VAL A 567 -42.96 -15.26 -29.57
C VAL A 567 -43.66 -14.86 -30.85
N GLU A 568 -43.04 -14.00 -31.63
CA GLU A 568 -43.55 -13.56 -32.92
C GLU A 568 -42.99 -14.43 -34.04
N VAL A 569 -43.90 -15.00 -34.82
CA VAL A 569 -43.54 -15.91 -35.91
C VAL A 569 -44.22 -15.55 -37.22
N ARG A 570 -43.51 -15.78 -38.32
CA ARG A 570 -43.96 -15.51 -39.69
C ARG A 570 -44.14 -16.81 -40.46
N SER A 571 -45.34 -17.02 -41.01
CA SER A 571 -45.67 -18.20 -41.81
C SER A 571 -46.82 -17.93 -42.78
N PRO A 572 -46.83 -18.55 -43.98
CA PRO A 572 -47.96 -18.52 -44.90
C PRO A 572 -49.17 -19.32 -44.41
N LEU A 573 -48.94 -20.34 -43.58
CA LEU A 573 -49.98 -21.20 -43.02
C LEU A 573 -50.18 -20.89 -41.53
N GLN A 574 -51.43 -20.89 -41.08
CA GLN A 574 -51.77 -20.64 -39.68
C GLN A 574 -51.34 -21.83 -38.80
N PRO A 575 -50.52 -21.62 -37.75
CA PRO A 575 -50.13 -22.69 -36.84
C PRO A 575 -51.33 -23.17 -36.01
N THR A 576 -51.47 -24.49 -35.88
CA THR A 576 -52.52 -25.10 -35.05
C THR A 576 -52.23 -24.97 -33.56
N TYR A 577 -53.25 -24.91 -32.71
CA TYR A 577 -53.08 -24.87 -31.25
C TYR A 577 -52.20 -26.01 -30.70
N ARG A 578 -52.31 -27.22 -31.28
CA ARG A 578 -51.48 -28.38 -30.91
C ARG A 578 -50.00 -28.17 -31.18
N SER A 579 -49.63 -27.50 -32.29
CA SER A 579 -48.23 -27.21 -32.58
C SER A 579 -47.65 -26.13 -31.65
N VAL A 580 -48.48 -25.20 -31.17
CA VAL A 580 -48.09 -24.22 -30.14
C VAL A 580 -47.81 -24.88 -28.79
N ILE A 581 -48.67 -25.80 -28.34
CA ILE A 581 -48.42 -26.57 -27.11
C ILE A 581 -47.12 -27.38 -27.23
N ALA A 582 -46.94 -28.09 -28.34
CA ALA A 582 -45.73 -28.88 -28.56
C ALA A 582 -44.46 -28.02 -28.60
N LEU A 583 -44.54 -26.78 -29.12
CA LEU A 583 -43.44 -25.81 -29.05
C LEU A 583 -43.16 -25.42 -27.59
N GLN A 584 -44.18 -25.09 -26.81
CA GLN A 584 -44.04 -24.74 -25.40
C GLN A 584 -43.35 -25.87 -24.60
N ASP A 585 -43.78 -27.12 -24.80
CA ASP A 585 -43.20 -28.27 -24.10
C ASP A 585 -41.72 -28.48 -24.46
N ARG A 586 -41.37 -28.37 -25.75
CA ARG A 586 -39.97 -28.50 -26.18
C ARG A 586 -39.10 -27.35 -25.68
N VAL A 587 -39.62 -26.11 -25.71
CA VAL A 587 -38.92 -24.94 -25.19
C VAL A 587 -38.72 -25.07 -23.68
N ALA A 588 -39.74 -25.49 -22.93
CA ALA A 588 -39.63 -25.74 -21.49
C ALA A 588 -38.58 -26.82 -21.18
N ALA A 589 -38.60 -27.94 -21.91
CA ALA A 589 -37.65 -29.03 -21.75
C ALA A 589 -36.21 -28.63 -22.10
N ALA A 590 -36.01 -27.80 -23.13
CA ALA A 590 -34.68 -27.33 -23.56
C ALA A 590 -34.11 -26.24 -22.64
N LEU A 591 -34.97 -25.38 -22.07
CA LEU A 591 -34.57 -24.34 -21.14
C LEU A 591 -34.17 -24.88 -19.77
N GLN A 592 -34.72 -26.03 -19.35
CA GLN A 592 -34.41 -26.70 -18.06
C GLN A 592 -34.42 -25.70 -16.89
N LEU A 593 -35.51 -24.96 -16.75
CA LEU A 593 -35.71 -24.00 -15.67
C LEU A 593 -36.53 -24.66 -14.56
N ASP A 594 -36.24 -24.31 -13.30
CA ASP A 594 -37.00 -24.77 -12.11
C ASP A 594 -38.37 -24.09 -11.97
N ARG A 595 -38.92 -23.55 -13.06
CA ARG A 595 -40.20 -22.85 -13.13
C ARG A 595 -40.87 -23.08 -14.48
N PRO A 596 -42.22 -23.09 -14.54
CA PRO A 596 -42.96 -23.35 -15.77
C PRO A 596 -42.76 -22.23 -16.81
N VAL A 597 -42.81 -22.61 -18.09
CA VAL A 597 -42.74 -21.69 -19.22
C VAL A 597 -44.11 -21.61 -19.87
N ALA A 598 -44.66 -20.41 -19.99
CA ALA A 598 -45.90 -20.13 -20.70
C ALA A 598 -45.58 -19.33 -21.97
N LEU A 599 -46.04 -19.84 -23.12
CA LEU A 599 -45.73 -19.28 -24.43
C LEU A 599 -46.98 -18.73 -25.10
N THR A 600 -46.97 -17.43 -25.41
CA THR A 600 -47.94 -16.77 -26.26
C THR A 600 -47.34 -16.65 -27.67
N LEU A 601 -47.99 -17.26 -28.67
CA LEU A 601 -47.52 -17.20 -30.05
C LEU A 601 -48.30 -16.15 -30.83
N VAL A 602 -47.60 -15.14 -31.33
CA VAL A 602 -48.15 -14.13 -32.24
C VAL A 602 -47.79 -14.52 -33.67
N HIS A 603 -48.80 -14.85 -34.47
CA HIS A 603 -48.61 -15.24 -35.87
C HIS A 603 -48.82 -14.04 -36.80
N ILE A 604 -47.79 -13.74 -37.58
CA ILE A 604 -47.83 -12.78 -38.69
C ILE A 604 -47.98 -13.57 -39.99
N GLN A 605 -49.15 -13.45 -40.62
CA GLN A 605 -49.39 -14.08 -41.91
C GLN A 605 -48.55 -13.41 -43.00
N ALA A 606 -47.75 -14.20 -43.72
CA ALA A 606 -46.90 -13.72 -44.79
C ALA A 606 -47.21 -14.47 -46.09
N THR A 607 -47.39 -13.73 -47.19
CA THR A 607 -47.55 -14.32 -48.53
C THR A 607 -46.26 -14.10 -49.30
N GLU A 608 -45.58 -15.18 -49.66
CA GLU A 608 -44.41 -15.13 -50.54
C GLU A 608 -44.87 -15.23 -51.99
N LEU A 609 -44.54 -14.22 -52.80
CA LEU A 609 -44.80 -14.20 -54.24
C LEU A 609 -43.44 -14.30 -54.92
N ASP A 610 -43.07 -15.51 -55.36
CA ASP A 610 -41.83 -15.75 -56.08
C ASP A 610 -42.08 -15.72 -57.61
N PRO A 611 -41.63 -14.68 -58.33
CA PRO A 611 -41.76 -14.61 -59.78
C PRO A 611 -40.76 -15.52 -60.52
N ILE A 612 -39.88 -16.25 -59.81
CA ILE A 612 -38.85 -17.13 -60.41
C ILE A 612 -39.45 -18.44 -60.96
N VAL A 613 -40.75 -18.70 -60.78
CA VAL A 613 -41.40 -19.90 -61.33
C VAL A 613 -42.56 -19.52 -62.26
N PRO A 614 -42.34 -19.43 -63.58
CA PRO A 614 -41.05 -19.59 -64.30
C PRO A 614 -40.21 -18.29 -64.30
N PRO A 615 -38.87 -18.38 -64.39
CA PRO A 615 -38.00 -17.22 -64.29
C PRO A 615 -38.11 -16.33 -65.53
N THR A 616 -38.04 -15.02 -65.34
CA THR A 616 -38.05 -14.05 -66.45
C THR A 616 -36.80 -14.22 -67.31
N ALA A 617 -36.96 -14.69 -68.55
CA ALA A 617 -35.85 -14.86 -69.47
C ALA A 617 -35.10 -13.54 -69.71
N THR A 618 -33.79 -13.54 -69.46
CA THR A 618 -32.90 -12.41 -69.79
C THR A 618 -32.16 -12.78 -71.07
N PHE A 619 -32.46 -12.09 -72.18
CA PHE A 619 -31.67 -12.24 -73.40
C PHE A 619 -30.27 -11.66 -73.14
N THR A 620 -29.23 -12.49 -73.30
CA THR A 620 -27.82 -12.06 -73.23
C THR A 620 -27.31 -11.69 -74.61
#